data_AF-A0A1B8A6S3-F1
#
_entry.id   AF-A0A1B8A6S3-F1
#
_cell.length_a   1.000
_cell.length_b   1.000
_cell.length_c   1.000
_cell.angle_alpha   90.00
_cell.angle_beta   90.00
_cell.angle_gamma   90.00
#
_symmetry.space_group_name_H-M   'P 1'
#
loop_
_entity.id
_entity.type
_entity.pdbx_description
1 polymer ?
#
loop_
_entity_poly.entity_id
_entity_poly.type
_entity_poly.pdbx_seq_one_letter_code
_entity_poly.pdbx_strand_id
1 'polypeptide(L)'
;MAGIVNLSHNYSLYSVPVAYVLALWPNIWGKLKSRGIFDRANPREFNESVKSTQSLDKITRNHILRSQFASENAHETLALFVGGILAADRAGVPVRTINLLSGGYLVSRLIFNIAYIWLQDNRKFAFLRIAAWFAGAFCWLGHERHPTTILHRESGIPPVDQLLDARRLRFSARLKSLDKAHPLASRTRPPRPHTYHDLIKRKYQIQTESSFRTRLQRTDELLAPYPRPKLVQRHLQQEEMPPLRTASKQKSAGAFSRWVESLDPLTLVVYSDGSLSPEGVASYGFTIHQNNAPIFDGSGRLGPAEVFDVEATGALDGLKAALDLRVLTTQNIFICLDNLAVATCLRGTPSGSS
;
A
#
# COMPACT_ATOMS: atom_id res chain seq x y z
N MET A 1 -4.66 -37.04 13.71
CA MET A 1 -4.11 -37.01 15.08
C MET A 1 -4.40 -35.63 15.67
N ALA A 2 -5.53 -35.47 16.34
CA ALA A 2 -5.86 -34.24 17.05
C ALA A 2 -4.87 -34.09 18.21
N GLY A 3 -4.00 -33.08 18.16
CA GLY A 3 -3.09 -32.78 19.26
C GLY A 3 -3.90 -32.44 20.52
N ILE A 4 -3.51 -33.02 21.64
CA ILE A 4 -4.15 -32.92 22.97
C ILE A 4 -4.34 -31.46 23.45
N VAL A 5 -3.70 -30.49 22.78
CA VAL A 5 -3.82 -29.05 23.05
C VAL A 5 -4.02 -28.30 21.73
N ASN A 6 -5.10 -27.52 21.61
CA ASN A 6 -5.38 -26.70 20.44
C ASN A 6 -4.50 -25.42 20.44
N LEU A 7 -3.34 -25.49 19.78
CA LEU A 7 -2.35 -24.41 19.69
C LEU A 7 -2.81 -23.14 18.92
N SER A 8 -4.06 -23.06 18.47
CA SER A 8 -4.62 -21.86 17.83
C SER A 8 -4.99 -20.76 18.84
N HIS A 9 -5.29 -21.13 20.08
CA HIS A 9 -5.58 -20.17 21.15
C HIS A 9 -4.29 -19.72 21.82
N ASN A 10 -4.22 -18.45 22.23
CA ASN A 10 -3.01 -17.90 22.85
C ASN A 10 -2.94 -18.31 24.33
N TYR A 11 -2.07 -19.27 24.65
CA TYR A 11 -1.83 -19.73 26.01
C TYR A 11 -0.54 -19.18 26.62
N SER A 12 0.21 -18.38 25.85
CA SER A 12 1.54 -17.93 26.23
C SER A 12 1.55 -17.13 27.55
N LEU A 13 0.54 -16.29 27.80
CA LEU A 13 0.42 -15.53 29.04
C LEU A 13 0.14 -16.42 30.26
N TYR A 14 -0.58 -17.53 30.10
CA TYR A 14 -0.79 -18.50 31.18
C TYR A 14 0.50 -19.26 31.55
N SER A 15 1.51 -19.24 30.68
CA SER A 15 2.81 -19.83 31.02
C SER A 15 3.58 -19.03 32.06
N VAL A 16 3.31 -17.72 32.21
CA VAL A 16 3.97 -16.83 33.18
C VAL A 16 3.75 -17.27 34.63
N PRO A 17 2.49 -17.45 35.12
CA PRO A 17 2.27 -17.94 36.48
C PRO A 17 2.84 -19.36 36.67
N VAL A 18 2.81 -20.22 35.66
CA VAL A 18 3.41 -21.56 35.74
C VAL A 18 4.94 -21.49 35.87
N ALA A 19 5.59 -20.62 35.10
CA ALA A 19 7.03 -20.38 35.19
C ALA A 19 7.43 -19.84 36.57
N TYR A 20 6.63 -18.93 37.13
CA TYR A 20 6.83 -18.41 38.48
C TYR A 20 6.74 -19.52 39.54
N VAL A 21 5.72 -20.40 39.44
CA VAL A 21 5.61 -21.56 40.33
C VAL A 21 6.82 -22.50 40.18
N LEU A 22 7.27 -22.78 38.96
CA LEU A 22 8.47 -23.59 38.71
C LEU A 22 9.77 -22.94 39.25
N ALA A 23 9.81 -21.61 39.34
CA ALA A 23 10.92 -20.88 39.94
C ALA A 23 10.90 -20.94 41.48
N LEU A 24 9.72 -20.89 42.10
CA LEU A 24 9.55 -20.94 43.56
C LEU A 24 9.67 -22.36 44.14
N TRP A 25 9.13 -23.35 43.42
CA TRP A 25 8.99 -24.71 43.92
C TRP A 25 10.28 -25.34 44.48
N PRO A 26 11.45 -25.24 43.80
CA PRO A 26 12.70 -25.76 44.34
C PRO A 26 13.04 -25.20 45.73
N ASN A 27 12.86 -23.89 45.92
CA ASN A 27 13.15 -23.21 47.18
C ASN A 27 12.27 -23.72 48.32
N ILE A 28 10.96 -23.82 48.05
CA ILE A 28 9.95 -24.32 49.00
C ILE A 28 10.26 -25.77 49.39
N TRP A 29 10.56 -26.61 48.40
CA TRP A 29 10.94 -28.00 48.63
C TRP A 29 12.19 -28.12 49.52
N GLY A 30 13.24 -27.33 49.24
CA GLY A 30 14.46 -27.32 50.03
C GLY A 30 14.25 -26.91 51.49
N LYS A 31 13.42 -25.89 51.74
CA LYS A 31 13.08 -25.41 53.09
C LYS A 31 12.21 -26.41 53.86
N LEU A 32 11.27 -27.07 53.20
CA LEU A 32 10.48 -28.15 53.83
C LEU A 32 11.38 -29.35 54.18
N LYS A 33 12.36 -29.66 53.31
CA LYS A 33 13.27 -30.79 53.52
C LYS A 33 14.32 -30.53 54.60
N SER A 34 14.63 -29.28 54.92
CA SER A 34 15.66 -28.91 55.92
C SER A 34 15.21 -29.07 57.39
N ARG A 35 13.98 -29.56 57.66
CA ARG A 35 13.51 -29.98 59.00
C ARG A 35 13.76 -28.95 60.12
N GLY A 36 13.51 -27.67 59.86
CA GLY A 36 13.57 -26.62 60.89
C GLY A 36 14.89 -25.85 60.99
N ILE A 37 15.86 -26.11 60.10
CA ILE A 37 17.09 -25.30 59.97
C ILE A 37 16.78 -23.89 59.41
N PHE A 38 15.61 -23.72 58.77
CA PHE A 38 15.19 -22.44 58.23
C PHE A 38 14.77 -21.48 59.35
N ASP A 39 15.63 -20.50 59.64
CA ASP A 39 15.30 -19.37 60.51
C ASP A 39 14.45 -18.33 59.75
N ARG A 40 13.32 -17.96 60.34
CA ARG A 40 12.39 -16.96 59.81
C ARG A 40 12.89 -15.53 60.06
N ALA A 41 13.72 -15.31 61.08
CA ALA A 41 14.30 -14.00 61.38
C ALA A 41 15.44 -13.66 60.40
N ASN A 42 16.26 -14.65 60.03
CA ASN A 42 17.43 -14.46 59.15
C ASN A 42 17.38 -15.37 57.90
N PRO A 43 16.41 -15.18 56.99
CA PRO A 43 16.17 -16.11 55.87
C PRO A 43 17.32 -16.18 54.84
N ARG A 44 18.20 -15.18 54.79
CA ARG A 44 19.35 -15.12 53.87
C ARG A 44 20.51 -16.01 54.33
N GLU A 45 20.61 -16.30 55.63
CA GLU A 45 21.66 -17.14 56.21
C GLU A 45 21.35 -18.65 56.07
N PHE A 46 20.22 -19.00 55.45
CA PHE A 46 19.77 -20.38 55.30
C PHE A 46 20.82 -21.28 54.61
N ASN A 47 21.48 -20.78 53.56
CA ASN A 47 22.49 -21.54 52.83
C ASN A 47 23.73 -21.84 53.70
N GLU A 48 24.10 -20.92 54.58
CA GLU A 48 25.22 -21.10 55.52
C GLU A 48 24.84 -22.04 56.65
N SER A 49 23.63 -21.88 57.20
CA SER A 49 23.05 -22.73 58.24
C SER A 49 22.95 -24.20 57.80
N VAL A 50 22.57 -24.45 56.54
CA VAL A 50 22.52 -25.80 55.96
C VAL A 50 23.93 -26.41 55.79
N LYS A 51 24.94 -25.58 55.50
CA LYS A 51 26.33 -26.04 55.37
C LYS A 51 26.96 -26.38 56.72
N SER A 52 26.70 -25.57 57.75
CA SER A 52 27.25 -25.75 59.10
C SER A 52 26.60 -26.89 59.89
N THR A 53 25.37 -27.28 59.52
CA THR A 53 24.63 -28.35 60.20
C THR A 53 25.24 -29.73 59.94
N GLN A 54 25.76 -30.36 60.99
CA GLN A 54 26.36 -31.72 60.92
C GLN A 54 25.33 -32.86 60.90
N SER A 55 24.10 -32.60 61.37
CA SER A 55 23.03 -33.62 61.45
C SER A 55 22.44 -34.05 60.09
N LEU A 56 22.75 -33.33 59.01
CA LEU A 56 22.29 -33.66 57.66
C LEU A 56 23.28 -34.58 56.93
N ASP A 57 22.75 -35.61 56.29
CA ASP A 57 23.51 -36.40 55.32
C ASP A 57 24.00 -35.54 54.15
N LYS A 58 25.17 -35.89 53.59
CA LYS A 58 25.85 -35.15 52.52
C LYS A 58 24.99 -35.03 51.26
N ILE A 59 24.28 -36.08 50.87
CA ILE A 59 23.43 -36.07 49.66
C ILE A 59 22.26 -35.13 49.87
N THR A 60 21.58 -35.25 51.02
CA THR A 60 20.45 -34.41 51.37
C THR A 60 20.84 -32.93 51.46
N ARG A 61 21.99 -32.63 52.07
CA ARG A 61 22.54 -31.26 52.13
C ARG A 61 22.77 -30.69 50.73
N ASN A 62 23.36 -31.46 49.83
CA ASN A 62 23.60 -31.03 48.46
C ASN A 62 22.30 -30.77 47.70
N HIS A 63 21.28 -31.61 47.85
CA HIS A 63 19.98 -31.38 47.19
C HIS A 63 19.31 -30.10 47.70
N ILE A 64 19.34 -29.84 49.02
CA ILE A 64 18.79 -28.62 49.60
C ILE A 64 19.50 -27.39 49.02
N LEU A 65 20.84 -27.37 49.02
CA LEU A 65 21.60 -26.23 48.46
C LEU A 65 21.33 -26.05 46.96
N ARG A 66 21.33 -27.13 46.17
CA ARG A 66 21.03 -27.08 44.74
C ARG A 66 19.62 -26.58 44.47
N SER A 67 18.65 -26.89 45.33
CA SER A 67 17.28 -26.39 45.18
C SER A 67 17.18 -24.87 45.38
N GLN A 68 17.99 -24.28 46.26
CA GLN A 68 18.08 -22.81 46.41
C GLN A 68 18.70 -22.18 45.17
N PHE A 69 19.84 -22.70 44.72
CA PHE A 69 20.51 -22.22 43.49
C PHE A 69 19.65 -22.40 42.22
N ALA A 70 18.85 -23.47 42.14
CA ALA A 70 17.91 -23.70 41.05
C ALA A 70 16.85 -22.59 41.00
N SER A 71 16.34 -22.21 42.18
CA SER A 71 15.36 -21.14 42.31
C SER A 71 15.95 -19.78 41.95
N GLU A 72 17.13 -19.45 42.46
CA GLU A 72 17.84 -18.20 42.13
C GLU A 72 18.07 -18.09 40.62
N ASN A 73 18.55 -19.15 39.98
CA ASN A 73 18.73 -19.17 38.52
C ASN A 73 17.43 -18.97 37.74
N ALA A 74 16.33 -19.56 38.21
CA ALA A 74 15.02 -19.36 37.58
C ALA A 74 14.55 -17.90 37.71
N HIS A 75 14.81 -17.23 38.83
CA HIS A 75 14.45 -15.82 39.02
C HIS A 75 15.27 -14.86 38.17
N GLU A 76 16.59 -15.07 38.05
CA GLU A 76 17.47 -14.30 37.15
C GLU A 76 16.96 -14.30 35.71
N THR A 77 16.30 -15.39 35.33
CA THR A 77 15.84 -15.68 33.97
C THR A 77 14.31 -15.64 33.83
N LEU A 78 13.59 -15.10 34.82
CA LEU A 78 12.14 -14.98 34.72
C LEU A 78 11.77 -13.72 33.94
N ALA A 79 12.45 -12.61 34.23
CA ALA A 79 12.14 -11.31 33.62
C ALA A 79 12.31 -11.31 32.10
N LEU A 80 13.39 -11.91 31.57
CA LEU A 80 13.59 -11.96 30.12
C LEU A 80 12.59 -12.93 29.45
N PHE A 81 12.02 -13.90 30.19
CA PHE A 81 11.04 -14.85 29.64
C PHE A 81 9.70 -14.16 29.48
N VAL A 82 9.27 -13.49 30.54
CA VAL A 82 8.07 -12.66 30.53
C VAL A 82 8.19 -11.54 29.49
N GLY A 83 9.34 -10.85 29.45
CA GLY A 83 9.62 -9.82 28.46
C GLY A 83 9.57 -10.35 27.03
N GLY A 84 10.19 -11.51 26.76
CA GLY A 84 10.19 -12.14 25.45
C GLY A 84 8.79 -12.55 24.97
N ILE A 85 7.96 -13.11 25.86
CA ILE A 85 6.56 -13.45 25.54
C ILE A 85 5.75 -12.19 25.22
N LEU A 86 5.83 -11.17 26.08
CA LEU A 86 5.09 -9.92 25.88
C LEU A 86 5.52 -9.21 24.59
N ALA A 87 6.82 -9.18 24.30
CA ALA A 87 7.36 -8.61 23.08
C ALA A 87 6.86 -9.39 21.84
N ALA A 88 6.87 -10.72 21.88
CA ALA A 88 6.40 -11.55 20.77
C ALA A 88 4.90 -11.43 20.51
N ASP A 89 4.11 -11.41 21.58
CA ASP A 89 2.67 -11.19 21.52
C ASP A 89 2.37 -9.83 20.91
N ARG A 90 3.03 -8.78 21.42
CA ARG A 90 2.88 -7.42 20.92
C ARG A 90 3.38 -7.27 19.49
N ALA A 91 4.38 -8.04 19.05
CA ALA A 91 4.90 -8.06 17.69
C ALA A 91 4.01 -8.84 16.70
N GLY A 92 2.98 -9.55 17.17
CA GLY A 92 2.08 -10.32 16.31
C GLY A 92 2.72 -11.61 15.77
N VAL A 93 3.67 -12.20 16.50
CA VAL A 93 4.24 -13.50 16.15
C VAL A 93 3.14 -14.57 16.11
N PRO A 94 3.16 -15.54 15.19
CA PRO A 94 2.12 -16.56 15.12
C PRO A 94 1.88 -17.27 16.46
N VAL A 95 0.62 -17.32 16.91
CA VAL A 95 0.21 -17.85 18.23
C VAL A 95 0.78 -19.25 18.49
N ARG A 96 0.80 -20.10 17.46
CA ARG A 96 1.38 -21.45 17.53
C ARG A 96 2.85 -21.42 17.94
N THR A 97 3.64 -20.49 17.39
CA THR A 97 5.07 -20.34 17.69
C THR A 97 5.27 -19.88 19.12
N ILE A 98 4.51 -18.86 19.57
CA ILE A 98 4.62 -18.34 20.93
C ILE A 98 4.27 -19.43 21.95
N ASN A 99 3.20 -20.21 21.70
CA ASN A 99 2.80 -21.33 22.55
C ASN A 99 3.86 -22.43 22.62
N LEU A 100 4.48 -22.79 21.49
CA LEU A 100 5.53 -23.82 21.45
C LEU A 100 6.78 -23.38 22.21
N LEU A 101 7.22 -22.13 22.04
CA LEU A 101 8.37 -21.58 22.76
C LEU A 101 8.09 -21.45 24.26
N SER A 102 6.90 -20.97 24.63
CA SER A 102 6.46 -20.86 26.03
C SER A 102 6.41 -22.23 26.71
N GLY A 103 5.77 -23.22 26.08
CA GLY A 103 5.71 -24.59 26.58
C GLY A 103 7.10 -25.25 26.63
N GLY A 104 7.93 -25.02 25.62
CA GLY A 104 9.31 -25.51 25.55
C GLY A 104 10.16 -24.99 26.72
N TYR A 105 10.03 -23.71 27.07
CA TYR A 105 10.69 -23.13 28.24
C TYR A 105 10.24 -23.80 29.54
N LEU A 106 8.94 -24.00 29.75
CA LEU A 106 8.41 -24.65 30.96
C LEU A 106 8.94 -26.09 31.11
N VAL A 107 8.92 -26.86 30.02
CA VAL A 107 9.43 -28.23 30.00
C VAL A 107 10.94 -28.26 30.25
N SER A 108 11.69 -27.38 29.59
CA SER A 108 13.13 -27.22 29.81
C SER A 108 13.44 -26.90 31.28
N ARG A 109 12.66 -26.00 31.90
CA ARG A 109 12.82 -25.63 33.31
C ARG A 109 12.52 -26.78 34.25
N LEU A 110 11.48 -27.55 33.99
CA LEU A 110 11.16 -28.75 34.77
C LEU A 110 12.32 -29.77 34.69
N ILE A 111 12.82 -30.03 33.47
CA ILE A 111 13.96 -30.95 33.26
C ILE A 111 15.22 -30.43 33.95
N PHE A 112 15.52 -29.13 33.83
CA PHE A 112 16.66 -28.50 34.49
C PHE A 112 16.60 -28.67 36.01
N ASN A 113 15.45 -28.37 36.61
CA ASN A 113 15.24 -28.50 38.06
C ASN A 113 15.44 -29.95 38.51
N ILE A 114 14.86 -30.92 37.78
CA ILE A 114 15.01 -32.35 38.10
C ILE A 114 16.47 -32.77 37.99
N ALA A 115 17.11 -32.44 36.87
CA ALA A 115 18.49 -32.83 36.58
C ALA A 115 19.46 -32.21 37.60
N TYR A 116 19.28 -30.93 37.92
CA TYR A 116 20.18 -30.21 38.81
C TYR A 116 20.04 -30.66 40.26
N ILE A 117 18.81 -30.81 40.77
CA ILE A 117 18.60 -31.14 42.19
C ILE A 117 18.96 -32.61 42.46
N TRP A 118 18.38 -33.55 41.71
CA TRP A 118 18.43 -34.98 42.06
C TRP A 118 19.42 -35.80 41.24
N LEU A 119 19.58 -35.56 39.93
CA LEU A 119 20.41 -36.43 39.08
C LEU A 119 21.90 -36.06 39.12
N GLN A 120 22.23 -34.84 39.54
CA GLN A 120 23.61 -34.33 39.54
C GLN A 120 24.53 -34.98 40.59
N ASP A 121 24.03 -35.92 41.38
CA ASP A 121 24.89 -36.77 42.21
C ASP A 121 25.83 -37.63 41.36
N ASN A 122 25.39 -38.00 40.16
CA ASN A 122 26.25 -38.61 39.15
C ASN A 122 26.66 -37.57 38.11
N ARG A 123 27.97 -37.32 38.02
CA ARG A 123 28.58 -36.29 37.16
C ARG A 123 28.24 -36.46 35.66
N LYS A 124 27.89 -37.67 35.22
CA LYS A 124 27.47 -37.96 33.84
C LYS A 124 26.19 -37.21 33.44
N PHE A 125 25.29 -36.93 34.39
CA PHE A 125 24.05 -36.19 34.13
C PHE A 125 24.23 -34.66 34.12
N ALA A 126 25.43 -34.14 34.38
CA ALA A 126 25.70 -32.70 34.30
C ALA A 126 25.44 -32.13 32.89
N PHE A 127 25.64 -32.93 31.84
CA PHE A 127 25.31 -32.54 30.46
C PHE A 127 23.81 -32.28 30.27
N LEU A 128 22.94 -33.09 30.89
CA LEU A 128 21.49 -32.94 30.78
C LEU A 128 21.03 -31.58 31.32
N ARG A 129 21.60 -31.14 32.45
CA ARG A 129 21.35 -29.82 33.01
C ARG A 129 21.77 -28.71 32.05
N ILE A 130 22.96 -28.80 31.48
CA ILE A 130 23.49 -27.79 30.55
C ILE A 130 22.61 -27.72 29.30
N ALA A 131 22.30 -28.87 28.70
CA ALA A 131 21.44 -28.95 27.53
C ALA A 131 20.04 -28.39 27.79
N ALA A 132 19.42 -28.75 28.93
CA ALA A 132 18.13 -28.21 29.33
C ALA A 132 18.19 -26.68 29.50
N TRP A 133 19.23 -26.16 30.15
CA TRP A 133 19.40 -24.72 30.34
C TRP A 133 19.49 -23.97 29.01
N PHE A 134 20.34 -24.43 28.09
CA PHE A 134 20.48 -23.80 26.76
C PHE A 134 19.21 -23.93 25.91
N ALA A 135 18.49 -25.05 26.00
CA ALA A 135 17.21 -25.22 25.32
C ALA A 135 16.16 -24.20 25.82
N GLY A 136 16.07 -23.99 27.14
CA GLY A 136 15.23 -22.96 27.73
C GLY A 136 15.71 -21.56 27.32
N ALA A 137 17.03 -21.36 27.30
CA ALA A 137 17.64 -20.11 26.90
C ALA A 137 17.41 -19.77 25.42
N PHE A 138 17.15 -20.76 24.57
CA PHE A 138 16.77 -20.55 23.19
C PHE A 138 15.29 -20.16 23.05
N CYS A 139 14.43 -20.63 23.95
CA CYS A 139 12.98 -20.42 23.84
C CYS A 139 12.58 -18.94 23.98
N TRP A 140 13.12 -18.25 24.98
CA TRP A 140 12.90 -16.82 25.20
C TRP A 140 13.67 -15.88 24.24
N LEU A 141 14.88 -16.24 23.76
CA LEU A 141 15.67 -15.48 22.76
C LEU A 141 15.15 -15.70 21.33
N GLY A 142 14.57 -16.87 21.06
CA GLY A 142 14.05 -17.23 19.74
C GLY A 142 12.89 -16.36 19.27
N HIS A 143 12.18 -15.70 20.19
CA HIS A 143 11.14 -14.72 19.89
C HIS A 143 11.65 -13.51 19.09
N GLU A 144 12.93 -13.17 19.22
CA GLU A 144 13.55 -12.01 18.56
C GLU A 144 13.87 -12.25 17.07
N ARG A 145 13.69 -13.48 16.55
CA ARG A 145 13.99 -13.82 15.14
C ARG A 145 12.93 -13.38 14.13
N HIS A 146 11.96 -12.55 14.51
CA HIS A 146 11.00 -11.91 13.59
C HIS A 146 11.25 -10.40 13.41
N PRO A 147 12.48 -9.94 13.08
CA PRO A 147 12.77 -8.51 12.94
C PRO A 147 12.06 -7.88 11.73
N THR A 148 11.71 -8.65 10.70
CA THR A 148 11.14 -8.12 9.46
C THR A 148 9.72 -7.59 9.64
N THR A 149 8.85 -8.30 10.37
CA THR A 149 7.48 -7.84 10.62
C THR A 149 7.44 -6.64 11.56
N ILE A 150 8.32 -6.62 12.56
CA ILE A 150 8.50 -5.48 13.46
C ILE A 150 9.01 -4.27 12.67
N LEU A 151 9.99 -4.44 11.80
CA LEU A 151 10.51 -3.35 10.96
C LEU A 151 9.43 -2.74 10.07
N HIS A 152 8.61 -3.55 9.39
CA HIS A 152 7.50 -3.05 8.57
C HIS A 152 6.44 -2.31 9.39
N ARG A 153 6.19 -2.76 10.62
CA ARG A 153 5.25 -2.09 11.53
C ARG A 153 5.78 -0.76 12.03
N GLU A 154 7.01 -0.74 12.56
CA GLU A 154 7.61 0.46 13.16
C GLU A 154 7.95 1.51 12.10
N SER A 155 8.34 1.08 10.88
CA SER A 155 8.55 2.01 9.76
C SER A 155 7.26 2.55 9.15
N GLY A 156 6.10 1.93 9.44
CA GLY A 156 4.84 2.22 8.75
C GLY A 156 4.84 1.87 7.25
N ILE A 157 5.88 1.17 6.76
CA ILE A 157 6.02 0.78 5.37
C ILE A 157 5.58 -0.68 5.22
N PRO A 158 4.45 -0.96 4.54
CA PRO A 158 4.00 -2.32 4.34
C PRO A 158 5.02 -3.13 3.51
N PRO A 159 5.05 -4.46 3.68
CA PRO A 159 5.94 -5.34 2.92
C PRO A 159 5.86 -5.10 1.40
N VAL A 160 6.99 -5.29 0.72
CA VAL A 160 7.12 -5.05 -0.73
C VAL A 160 6.08 -5.84 -1.52
N ASP A 161 5.78 -7.07 -1.12
CA ASP A 161 4.77 -7.91 -1.79
C ASP A 161 3.38 -7.26 -1.76
N GLN A 162 2.98 -6.70 -0.62
CA GLN A 162 1.69 -6.00 -0.50
C GLN A 162 1.65 -4.73 -1.36
N LEU A 163 2.76 -3.98 -1.41
CA LEU A 163 2.87 -2.79 -2.26
C LEU A 163 2.80 -3.14 -3.75
N LEU A 164 3.45 -4.24 -4.16
CA LEU A 164 3.42 -4.73 -5.53
C LEU A 164 2.02 -5.19 -5.91
N ASP A 165 1.33 -5.92 -5.05
CA ASP A 165 -0.03 -6.38 -5.30
C ASP A 165 -1.02 -5.22 -5.39
N ALA A 166 -0.92 -4.24 -4.48
CA ALA A 166 -1.70 -3.01 -4.56
C ALA A 166 -1.47 -2.25 -5.88
N ARG A 167 -0.21 -2.16 -6.35
CA ARG A 167 0.12 -1.54 -7.64
C ARG A 167 -0.44 -2.34 -8.83
N ARG A 168 -0.36 -3.66 -8.79
CA ARG A 168 -0.93 -4.55 -9.82
C ARG A 168 -2.45 -4.42 -9.91
N LEU A 169 -3.15 -4.37 -8.77
CA LEU A 169 -4.61 -4.18 -8.71
C LEU A 169 -5.04 -2.82 -9.25
N ARG A 170 -4.34 -1.74 -8.88
CA ARG A 170 -4.61 -0.40 -9.43
C ARG A 170 -4.39 -0.35 -10.96
N PHE A 171 -3.36 -1.01 -11.46
CA PHE A 171 -3.12 -1.09 -12.90
C PHE A 171 -4.22 -1.89 -13.62
N SER A 172 -4.65 -3.01 -13.03
CA SER A 172 -5.79 -3.79 -13.52
C SER A 172 -7.06 -2.93 -13.60
N ALA A 173 -7.37 -2.18 -12.54
CA ALA A 173 -8.54 -1.29 -12.50
C ALA A 173 -8.49 -0.23 -13.61
N ARG A 174 -7.31 0.36 -13.86
CA ARG A 174 -7.11 1.30 -14.96
C ARG A 174 -7.35 0.65 -16.33
N LEU A 175 -6.86 -0.57 -16.56
CA LEU A 175 -7.09 -1.27 -17.83
C LEU A 175 -8.59 -1.53 -18.08
N LYS A 176 -9.34 -1.85 -17.03
CA LYS A 176 -10.79 -2.03 -17.08
C LYS A 176 -11.55 -0.72 -17.32
N SER A 177 -11.06 0.41 -16.81
CA SER A 177 -11.72 1.71 -17.02
C SER A 177 -11.49 2.31 -18.41
N LEU A 178 -10.52 1.80 -19.19
CA LEU A 178 -10.28 2.29 -20.55
C LEU A 178 -11.46 1.99 -21.48
N ASP A 179 -11.68 2.87 -22.45
CA ASP A 179 -12.66 2.65 -23.50
C ASP A 179 -12.38 1.37 -24.31
N LYS A 180 -13.41 0.76 -24.90
CA LYS A 180 -13.29 -0.47 -25.68
C LYS A 180 -12.39 -0.31 -26.92
N ALA A 181 -12.30 0.89 -27.49
CA ALA A 181 -11.47 1.22 -28.64
C ALA A 181 -10.01 1.51 -28.25
N HIS A 182 -9.67 1.62 -26.95
CA HIS A 182 -8.31 1.92 -26.53
C HIS A 182 -7.32 0.81 -26.95
N PRO A 183 -6.12 1.12 -27.48
CA PRO A 183 -5.14 0.12 -27.93
C PRO A 183 -4.72 -0.91 -26.87
N LEU A 184 -4.68 -0.51 -25.59
CA LEU A 184 -4.40 -1.43 -24.49
C LEU A 184 -5.59 -2.36 -24.19
N ALA A 185 -6.82 -1.88 -24.37
CA ALA A 185 -8.03 -2.68 -24.15
C ALA A 185 -8.22 -3.74 -25.24
N SER A 186 -7.77 -3.49 -26.47
CA SER A 186 -7.76 -4.51 -27.52
C SER A 186 -6.73 -5.60 -27.24
N ARG A 187 -5.56 -5.24 -26.71
CA ARG A 187 -4.48 -6.18 -26.35
C ARG A 187 -4.76 -7.05 -25.12
N THR A 188 -5.68 -6.63 -24.24
CA THR A 188 -6.14 -7.46 -23.11
C THR A 188 -7.13 -8.55 -23.51
N ARG A 189 -7.67 -8.53 -24.75
CA ARG A 189 -8.66 -9.52 -25.16
C ARG A 189 -8.03 -10.93 -25.16
N PRO A 190 -8.78 -11.95 -24.74
CA PRO A 190 -8.31 -13.32 -24.88
C PRO A 190 -8.10 -13.63 -26.36
N PRO A 191 -7.11 -14.48 -26.70
CA PRO A 191 -6.96 -14.97 -28.06
C PRO A 191 -8.27 -15.62 -28.52
N ARG A 192 -8.67 -15.36 -29.77
CA ARG A 192 -9.91 -15.94 -30.32
C ARG A 192 -9.75 -17.47 -30.33
N PRO A 193 -10.77 -18.24 -29.91
CA PRO A 193 -10.73 -19.69 -30.07
C PRO A 193 -10.57 -20.02 -31.56
N HIS A 194 -9.75 -21.02 -31.87
CA HIS A 194 -9.52 -21.42 -33.25
C HIS A 194 -10.81 -21.94 -33.88
N THR A 195 -11.17 -21.40 -35.05
CA THR A 195 -12.18 -22.00 -35.91
C THR A 195 -11.54 -23.17 -36.63
N TYR A 196 -11.90 -24.40 -36.24
CA TYR A 196 -11.46 -25.59 -36.94
C TYR A 196 -12.18 -25.66 -38.30
N HIS A 197 -11.41 -25.79 -39.38
CA HIS A 197 -11.95 -26.07 -40.70
C HIS A 197 -11.82 -27.57 -40.97
N ASP A 198 -12.93 -28.29 -41.02
CA ASP A 198 -12.94 -29.77 -41.15
C ASP A 198 -12.19 -30.30 -42.38
N LEU A 199 -12.01 -29.45 -43.40
CA LEU A 199 -11.31 -29.77 -44.65
C LEU A 199 -9.78 -29.74 -44.56
N ILE A 200 -9.19 -29.23 -43.47
CA ILE A 200 -7.74 -29.10 -43.31
C ILE A 200 -7.25 -30.07 -42.23
N LYS A 201 -6.25 -30.91 -42.55
CA LYS A 201 -5.71 -31.87 -41.57
C LYS A 201 -5.19 -31.14 -40.33
N ARG A 202 -5.59 -31.62 -39.15
CA ARG A 202 -5.26 -31.07 -37.82
C ARG A 202 -3.80 -30.67 -37.65
N LYS A 203 -2.86 -31.47 -38.18
CA LYS A 203 -1.41 -31.20 -38.10
C LYS A 203 -0.94 -29.91 -38.81
N TYR A 204 -1.72 -29.41 -39.78
CA TYR A 204 -1.44 -28.16 -40.49
C TYR A 204 -2.20 -26.96 -39.90
N GLN A 205 -3.22 -27.20 -39.06
CA GLN A 205 -3.93 -26.16 -38.30
C GLN A 205 -3.20 -25.80 -37.00
N ILE A 206 -2.28 -26.66 -36.54
CA ILE A 206 -1.41 -26.40 -35.39
C ILE A 206 -0.22 -25.56 -35.88
N GLN A 207 -0.44 -24.30 -36.26
CA GLN A 207 0.65 -23.34 -36.41
C GLN A 207 0.70 -22.44 -35.18
N THR A 208 1.70 -22.73 -34.34
CA THR A 208 2.50 -21.80 -33.55
C THR A 208 1.83 -20.52 -33.05
N GLU A 209 0.82 -20.64 -32.19
CA GLU A 209 0.48 -19.54 -31.28
C GLU A 209 0.91 -19.92 -29.86
N SER A 210 1.94 -19.22 -29.40
CA SER A 210 2.41 -19.33 -28.03
C SER A 210 1.22 -19.04 -27.10
N SER A 211 0.78 -20.04 -26.36
CA SER A 211 -0.24 -19.95 -25.31
C SER A 211 0.18 -19.07 -24.11
N PHE A 212 1.27 -18.32 -24.26
CA PHE A 212 1.80 -17.47 -23.21
C PHE A 212 0.95 -16.24 -23.04
N ARG A 213 0.12 -16.26 -21.99
CA ARG A 213 -0.55 -15.06 -21.49
C ARG A 213 0.48 -13.97 -21.24
N THR A 214 0.29 -12.83 -21.88
CA THR A 214 1.14 -11.65 -21.68
C THR A 214 0.99 -11.12 -20.26
N ARG A 215 1.98 -10.37 -19.76
CA ARG A 215 1.88 -9.70 -18.45
C ARG A 215 0.66 -8.78 -18.38
N LEU A 216 0.30 -8.16 -19.49
CA LEU A 216 -0.87 -7.29 -19.61
C LEU A 216 -2.17 -8.07 -19.39
N GLN A 217 -2.34 -9.21 -20.08
CA GLN A 217 -3.50 -10.10 -19.91
C GLN A 217 -3.61 -10.65 -18.49
N ARG A 218 -2.49 -11.14 -17.90
CA ARG A 218 -2.49 -11.62 -16.51
C ARG A 218 -2.89 -10.53 -15.51
N THR A 219 -2.52 -9.28 -15.78
CA THR A 219 -2.89 -8.18 -14.90
C THR A 219 -4.35 -7.77 -15.08
N ASP A 220 -4.88 -7.78 -16.31
CA ASP A 220 -6.30 -7.55 -16.59
C ASP A 220 -7.20 -8.64 -15.97
N GLU A 221 -6.71 -9.86 -15.82
CA GLU A 221 -7.41 -10.98 -15.17
C GLU A 221 -7.51 -10.86 -13.63
N LEU A 222 -6.72 -9.98 -12.98
CA LEU A 222 -6.74 -9.84 -11.51
C LEU A 222 -8.07 -9.31 -10.96
N LEU A 223 -8.82 -8.55 -11.77
CA LEU A 223 -10.12 -8.01 -11.40
C LEU A 223 -11.21 -8.57 -12.31
N ALA A 224 -12.37 -8.82 -11.73
CA ALA A 224 -13.55 -9.24 -12.47
C ALA A 224 -13.91 -8.21 -13.56
N PRO A 225 -14.53 -8.63 -14.68
CA PRO A 225 -15.01 -7.71 -15.70
C PRO A 225 -15.97 -6.67 -15.11
N TYR A 226 -15.66 -5.40 -15.30
CA TYR A 226 -16.50 -4.27 -14.87
C TYR A 226 -17.13 -3.57 -16.09
N PRO A 227 -18.34 -3.00 -15.98
CA PRO A 227 -18.93 -2.19 -17.05
C PRO A 227 -17.99 -1.03 -17.41
N ARG A 228 -17.41 -1.07 -18.62
CA ARG A 228 -16.51 0.00 -19.08
C ARG A 228 -17.31 1.31 -19.20
N PRO A 229 -16.74 2.46 -18.78
CA PRO A 229 -17.39 3.74 -19.00
C PRO A 229 -17.57 3.95 -20.51
N LYS A 230 -18.80 4.29 -20.92
CA LYS A 230 -19.05 4.72 -22.30
C LYS A 230 -18.61 6.17 -22.38
N LEU A 231 -17.69 6.48 -23.30
CA LEU A 231 -17.42 7.86 -23.67
C LEU A 231 -18.71 8.43 -24.28
N VAL A 232 -19.40 9.28 -23.53
CA VAL A 232 -20.54 10.04 -24.04
C VAL A 232 -19.95 11.23 -24.78
N GLN A 233 -20.10 11.26 -26.10
CA GLN A 233 -19.87 12.50 -26.85
C GLN A 233 -20.83 13.55 -26.30
N ARG A 234 -20.28 14.68 -25.82
CA ARG A 234 -21.08 15.88 -25.55
C ARG A 234 -21.66 16.33 -26.89
N HIS A 235 -22.92 15.96 -27.15
CA HIS A 235 -23.71 16.61 -28.18
C HIS A 235 -24.05 18.01 -27.66
N LEU A 236 -23.25 19.00 -28.06
CA LEU A 236 -23.75 20.37 -28.13
C LEU A 236 -24.90 20.33 -29.15
N GLN A 237 -26.05 20.93 -28.81
CA GLN A 237 -27.29 20.80 -29.56
C GLN A 237 -27.06 20.83 -31.07
N GLN A 238 -27.58 19.81 -31.74
CA GLN A 238 -27.58 19.66 -33.19
C GLN A 238 -28.62 20.61 -33.79
N GLU A 239 -28.43 21.92 -33.58
CA GLU A 239 -29.08 22.91 -34.43
C GLU A 239 -28.46 22.79 -35.82
N GLU A 240 -29.29 22.83 -36.85
CA GLU A 240 -28.85 22.92 -38.25
C GLU A 240 -28.15 24.27 -38.44
N MET A 241 -26.86 24.29 -38.08
CA MET A 241 -26.08 25.52 -38.03
C MET A 241 -25.78 25.94 -39.47
N PRO A 242 -26.17 27.15 -39.90
CA PRO A 242 -25.91 27.62 -41.25
C PRO A 242 -24.39 27.55 -41.56
N PRO A 243 -24.00 27.32 -42.82
CA PRO A 243 -22.60 27.19 -43.19
C PRO A 243 -21.81 28.41 -42.71
N LEU A 244 -20.63 28.20 -42.13
CA LEU A 244 -19.80 29.29 -41.58
C LEU A 244 -19.36 30.31 -42.65
N ARG A 245 -19.41 29.95 -43.94
CA ARG A 245 -19.10 30.82 -45.06
C ARG A 245 -20.31 30.95 -46.00
N THR A 246 -21.01 32.08 -45.89
CA THR A 246 -22.24 32.37 -46.66
C THR A 246 -22.09 33.54 -47.65
N ALA A 247 -21.01 34.34 -47.55
CA ALA A 247 -20.83 35.55 -48.35
C ALA A 247 -19.35 35.87 -48.66
N SER A 248 -19.11 36.86 -49.54
CA SER A 248 -17.78 37.41 -49.83
C SER A 248 -17.24 38.24 -48.64
N LYS A 249 -15.91 38.33 -48.50
CA LYS A 249 -15.25 39.04 -47.38
C LYS A 249 -15.79 40.47 -47.18
N GLN A 250 -15.99 41.22 -48.27
CA GLN A 250 -16.52 42.61 -48.21
C GLN A 250 -17.96 42.68 -47.70
N LYS A 251 -18.83 41.77 -48.15
CA LYS A 251 -20.23 41.72 -47.68
C LYS A 251 -20.30 41.29 -46.21
N SER A 252 -19.45 40.35 -45.79
CA SER A 252 -19.33 39.92 -44.40
C SER A 252 -18.80 41.03 -43.49
N ALA A 253 -17.79 41.78 -43.92
CA ALA A 253 -17.26 42.91 -43.15
C ALA A 253 -18.33 44.00 -42.92
N GLY A 254 -19.08 44.38 -43.96
CA GLY A 254 -20.16 45.35 -43.80
C GLY A 254 -21.35 44.85 -42.98
N ALA A 255 -21.58 43.53 -42.90
CA ALA A 255 -22.56 42.94 -41.98
C ALA A 255 -22.03 42.91 -40.54
N PHE A 256 -20.74 42.62 -40.37
CA PHE A 256 -20.07 42.61 -39.07
C PHE A 256 -20.07 44.00 -38.42
N SER A 257 -19.71 45.05 -39.15
CA SER A 257 -19.75 46.42 -38.61
C SER A 257 -21.14 46.82 -38.12
N ARG A 258 -22.19 46.54 -38.91
CA ARG A 258 -23.59 46.78 -38.51
C ARG A 258 -24.00 45.95 -37.29
N TRP A 259 -23.51 44.71 -37.19
CA TRP A 259 -23.77 43.86 -36.03
C TRP A 259 -23.08 44.42 -34.78
N VAL A 260 -21.81 44.79 -34.85
CA VAL A 260 -21.08 45.41 -33.72
C VAL A 260 -21.76 46.70 -33.25
N GLU A 261 -22.23 47.54 -34.17
CA GLU A 261 -23.00 48.76 -33.86
C GLU A 261 -24.36 48.47 -33.20
N SER A 262 -24.94 47.29 -33.44
CA SER A 262 -26.24 46.89 -32.86
C SER A 262 -26.12 46.26 -31.46
N LEU A 263 -24.90 46.02 -30.96
CA LEU A 263 -24.70 45.39 -29.66
C LEU A 263 -25.02 46.35 -28.51
N ASP A 264 -25.49 45.78 -27.40
CA ASP A 264 -25.67 46.52 -26.14
C ASP A 264 -24.31 47.08 -25.68
N PRO A 265 -24.21 48.36 -25.28
CA PRO A 265 -22.99 48.95 -24.72
C PRO A 265 -22.34 48.15 -23.58
N LEU A 266 -23.11 47.33 -22.86
CA LEU A 266 -22.63 46.44 -21.80
C LEU A 266 -22.08 45.10 -22.30
N THR A 267 -22.06 44.83 -23.61
CA THR A 267 -21.54 43.59 -24.19
C THR A 267 -20.02 43.63 -24.33
N LEU A 268 -19.35 42.53 -24.00
CA LEU A 268 -17.91 42.35 -24.27
C LEU A 268 -17.70 41.62 -25.60
N VAL A 269 -16.82 42.16 -26.44
CA VAL A 269 -16.41 41.54 -27.70
C VAL A 269 -14.92 41.26 -27.63
N VAL A 270 -14.55 39.98 -27.70
CA VAL A 270 -13.16 39.52 -27.70
C VAL A 270 -12.75 39.24 -29.14
N TYR A 271 -11.71 39.90 -29.61
CA TYR A 271 -11.09 39.61 -30.89
C TYR A 271 -9.81 38.83 -30.64
N SER A 272 -9.70 37.62 -31.19
CA SER A 272 -8.50 36.79 -31.09
C SER A 272 -7.87 36.60 -32.46
N ASP A 273 -6.54 36.62 -32.50
CA ASP A 273 -5.75 36.35 -33.68
C ASP A 273 -4.52 35.48 -33.32
N GLY A 274 -4.03 34.71 -34.29
CA GLY A 274 -2.90 33.83 -34.14
C GLY A 274 -2.01 33.86 -35.38
N SER A 275 -0.70 33.93 -35.15
CA SER A 275 0.29 34.04 -36.22
C SER A 275 1.43 33.06 -36.02
N LEU A 276 1.96 32.53 -37.12
CA LEU A 276 3.17 31.72 -37.12
C LEU A 276 4.29 32.50 -37.81
N SER A 277 5.42 32.68 -37.12
CA SER A 277 6.59 33.33 -37.72
C SER A 277 7.31 32.39 -38.71
N PRO A 278 8.08 32.93 -39.67
CA PRO A 278 8.91 32.11 -40.57
C PRO A 278 9.90 31.20 -39.85
N GLU A 279 10.30 31.57 -38.63
CA GLU A 279 11.19 30.81 -37.75
C GLU A 279 10.45 29.70 -36.97
N GLY A 280 9.15 29.49 -37.23
CA GLY A 280 8.33 28.47 -36.60
C GLY A 280 7.85 28.83 -35.19
N VAL A 281 7.90 30.11 -34.81
CA VAL A 281 7.40 30.57 -33.52
C VAL A 281 5.92 30.91 -33.64
N ALA A 282 5.08 30.15 -32.96
CA ALA A 282 3.64 30.34 -32.95
C ALA A 282 3.23 31.28 -31.80
N SER A 283 2.51 32.36 -32.10
CA SER A 283 2.04 33.34 -31.11
C SER A 283 0.56 33.66 -31.29
N TYR A 284 -0.09 34.05 -30.19
CA TYR A 284 -1.47 34.50 -30.20
C TYR A 284 -1.61 35.85 -29.50
N GLY A 285 -2.65 36.57 -29.87
CA GLY A 285 -3.07 37.80 -29.24
C GLY A 285 -4.58 37.88 -29.15
N PHE A 286 -5.08 38.63 -28.17
CA PHE A 286 -6.48 39.00 -28.09
C PHE A 286 -6.64 40.42 -27.57
N THR A 287 -7.74 41.05 -27.96
CA THR A 287 -8.19 42.34 -27.43
C THR A 287 -9.67 42.27 -27.08
N ILE A 288 -10.04 42.87 -25.96
CA ILE A 288 -11.38 42.90 -25.41
C ILE A 288 -11.90 44.33 -25.57
N HIS A 289 -13.01 44.46 -26.29
CA HIS A 289 -13.68 45.72 -26.54
C HIS A 289 -15.03 45.76 -25.82
N GLN A 290 -15.38 46.93 -25.30
CA GLN A 290 -16.72 47.24 -24.80
C GLN A 290 -17.16 48.57 -25.40
N ASN A 291 -18.38 48.64 -25.91
CA ASN A 291 -18.89 49.84 -26.59
C ASN A 291 -17.90 50.40 -27.64
N ASN A 292 -17.30 49.51 -28.43
CA ASN A 292 -16.31 49.79 -29.46
C ASN A 292 -14.98 50.42 -28.96
N ALA A 293 -14.72 50.46 -27.66
CA ALA A 293 -13.46 50.90 -27.06
C ALA A 293 -12.67 49.71 -26.49
N PRO A 294 -11.34 49.64 -26.71
CA PRO A 294 -10.51 48.59 -26.13
C PRO A 294 -10.37 48.81 -24.61
N ILE A 295 -10.56 47.74 -23.84
CA ILE A 295 -10.42 47.74 -22.37
C ILE A 295 -9.19 46.97 -21.93
N PHE A 296 -8.93 45.83 -22.56
CA PHE A 296 -7.88 44.91 -22.14
C PHE A 296 -7.37 44.12 -23.32
N ASP A 297 -6.07 43.90 -23.36
CA ASP A 297 -5.40 43.08 -24.35
C ASP A 297 -4.44 42.09 -23.67
N GLY A 298 -4.14 41.02 -24.39
CA GLY A 298 -3.22 40.00 -23.93
C GLY A 298 -2.59 39.28 -25.11
N SER A 299 -1.40 38.72 -24.90
CA SER A 299 -0.72 37.91 -25.90
C SER A 299 0.16 36.85 -25.25
N GLY A 300 0.49 35.82 -26.02
CA GLY A 300 1.32 34.73 -25.57
C GLY A 300 2.03 34.04 -26.72
N ARG A 301 2.98 33.18 -26.37
CA ARG A 301 3.70 32.31 -27.31
C ARG A 301 3.49 30.86 -26.93
N LEU A 302 3.26 30.04 -27.93
CA LEU A 302 3.24 28.60 -27.80
C LEU A 302 4.58 28.04 -28.28
N GLY A 303 4.89 26.82 -27.86
CA GLY A 303 6.04 26.06 -28.36
C GLY A 303 5.83 25.63 -29.82
N PRO A 304 6.39 24.50 -30.25
CA PRO A 304 6.07 23.91 -31.55
C PRO A 304 4.56 23.64 -31.63
N ALA A 305 3.84 24.46 -32.40
CA ALA A 305 2.38 24.46 -32.49
C ALA A 305 1.94 24.99 -33.86
N GLU A 306 0.77 24.58 -34.32
CA GLU A 306 0.20 25.07 -35.59
C GLU A 306 -0.57 26.37 -35.39
N VAL A 307 -0.87 27.08 -36.49
CA VAL A 307 -1.71 28.29 -36.48
C VAL A 307 -3.06 28.01 -35.82
N PHE A 308 -3.62 26.82 -36.05
CA PHE A 308 -4.84 26.36 -35.41
C PHE A 308 -4.75 26.37 -33.87
N ASP A 309 -3.64 25.88 -33.31
CA ASP A 309 -3.45 25.78 -31.86
C ASP A 309 -3.34 27.16 -31.21
N VAL A 310 -2.63 28.10 -31.86
CA VAL A 310 -2.46 29.46 -31.34
C VAL A 310 -3.74 30.26 -31.37
N GLU A 311 -4.52 30.19 -32.43
CA GLU A 311 -5.81 30.90 -32.48
C GLU A 311 -6.82 30.33 -31.50
N ALA A 312 -6.91 28.99 -31.38
CA ALA A 312 -7.77 28.35 -30.40
C ALA A 312 -7.37 28.74 -28.96
N THR A 313 -6.05 28.83 -28.70
CA THR A 313 -5.52 29.28 -27.41
C THR A 313 -5.79 30.75 -27.17
N GLY A 314 -5.64 31.61 -28.18
CA GLY A 314 -5.95 33.03 -28.08
C GLY A 314 -7.43 33.30 -27.81
N ALA A 315 -8.33 32.56 -28.47
CA ALA A 315 -9.76 32.62 -28.19
C ALA A 315 -10.10 32.16 -26.75
N LEU A 316 -9.44 31.10 -26.28
CA LEU A 316 -9.62 30.57 -24.92
C LEU A 316 -9.14 31.56 -23.85
N ASP A 317 -7.93 32.10 -24.01
CA ASP A 317 -7.36 33.02 -23.04
C ASP A 317 -8.07 34.38 -23.06
N GLY A 318 -8.51 34.84 -24.23
CA GLY A 318 -9.37 36.01 -24.36
C GLY A 318 -10.72 35.83 -23.67
N LEU A 319 -11.32 34.62 -23.76
CA LEU A 319 -12.54 34.30 -23.00
C LEU A 319 -12.29 34.31 -21.49
N LYS A 320 -11.19 33.72 -21.00
CA LYS A 320 -10.85 33.74 -19.58
C LYS A 320 -10.70 35.18 -19.08
N ALA A 321 -9.95 36.01 -19.81
CA ALA A 321 -9.80 37.42 -19.48
C ALA A 321 -11.13 38.18 -19.50
N ALA A 322 -12.03 37.90 -20.45
CA ALA A 322 -13.36 38.50 -20.49
C ALA A 322 -14.26 38.05 -19.31
N LEU A 323 -14.12 36.80 -18.85
CA LEU A 323 -14.81 36.31 -17.66
C LEU A 323 -14.30 36.96 -16.37
N ASP A 324 -13.00 37.23 -16.28
CA ASP A 324 -12.40 37.91 -15.13
C ASP A 324 -12.80 39.39 -15.06
N LEU A 325 -13.00 40.05 -16.21
CA LEU A 325 -13.50 41.43 -16.31
C LEU A 325 -15.01 41.56 -16.13
N ARG A 326 -15.72 40.44 -15.97
CA ARG A 326 -17.19 40.44 -15.94
C ARG A 326 -17.71 41.05 -14.63
N VAL A 327 -18.23 42.27 -14.72
CA VAL A 327 -19.02 42.90 -13.64
C VAL A 327 -20.44 42.29 -13.62
N LEU A 328 -21.17 42.40 -12.50
CA LEU A 328 -22.54 41.86 -12.33
C LEU A 328 -23.55 42.27 -13.43
N THR A 329 -23.24 43.28 -14.26
CA THR A 329 -24.10 43.83 -15.32
C THR A 329 -23.78 43.32 -16.75
N THR A 330 -22.66 42.65 -16.99
CA THR A 330 -22.30 42.12 -18.33
C THR A 330 -23.11 40.85 -18.64
N GLN A 331 -24.07 40.97 -19.58
CA GLN A 331 -24.97 39.87 -19.92
C GLN A 331 -24.35 38.88 -20.93
N ASN A 332 -23.63 39.37 -21.95
CA ASN A 332 -23.14 38.56 -23.07
C ASN A 332 -21.65 38.81 -23.38
N ILE A 333 -20.96 37.75 -23.78
CA ILE A 333 -19.58 37.77 -24.28
C ILE A 333 -19.60 37.17 -25.69
N PHE A 334 -19.11 37.92 -26.68
CA PHE A 334 -18.90 37.41 -28.04
C PHE A 334 -17.40 37.22 -28.29
N ILE A 335 -17.04 36.10 -28.89
CA ILE A 335 -15.67 35.82 -29.33
C ILE A 335 -15.64 35.83 -30.85
N CYS A 336 -14.81 36.70 -31.39
CA CYS A 336 -14.58 36.91 -32.81
C CYS A 336 -13.22 36.30 -33.16
N LEU A 337 -13.27 35.25 -33.98
CA LEU A 337 -12.10 34.59 -34.56
C LEU A 337 -12.31 34.44 -36.07
N ASP A 338 -11.24 34.54 -36.83
CA ASP A 338 -11.27 34.53 -38.30
C ASP A 338 -10.98 33.13 -38.89
N ASN A 339 -10.40 32.23 -38.10
CA ASN A 339 -10.08 30.88 -38.56
C ASN A 339 -11.29 29.95 -38.58
N LEU A 340 -11.66 29.59 -39.80
CA LEU A 340 -12.77 28.71 -40.10
C LEU A 340 -12.60 27.30 -39.51
N ALA A 341 -11.38 26.77 -39.46
CA ALA A 341 -11.11 25.43 -38.93
C ALA A 341 -11.35 25.40 -37.41
N VAL A 342 -10.89 26.42 -36.68
CA VAL A 342 -11.16 26.56 -35.24
C VAL A 342 -12.67 26.69 -34.99
N ALA A 343 -13.35 27.56 -35.74
CA ALA A 343 -14.81 27.71 -35.66
C ALA A 343 -15.57 26.39 -35.96
N THR A 344 -15.11 25.61 -36.94
CA THR A 344 -15.72 24.33 -37.31
C THR A 344 -15.49 23.27 -36.22
N CYS A 345 -14.31 23.25 -35.61
CA CYS A 345 -13.99 22.36 -34.49
C CYS A 345 -14.88 22.65 -33.27
N LEU A 346 -15.09 23.93 -32.94
CA LEU A 346 -15.97 24.35 -31.84
C LEU A 346 -17.44 23.91 -32.03
N ARG A 347 -17.89 23.69 -33.28
CA ARG A 347 -19.22 23.15 -33.61
C ARG A 347 -19.35 21.64 -33.43
N GLY A 348 -18.29 20.94 -32.99
CA GLY A 348 -18.33 19.50 -32.73
C GLY A 348 -18.10 18.62 -33.96
N THR A 349 -17.76 19.20 -35.11
CA THR A 349 -17.31 18.48 -36.32
C THR A 349 -15.84 18.78 -36.56
N PRO A 350 -14.90 18.30 -35.71
CA PRO A 350 -13.48 18.49 -35.98
C PRO A 350 -13.15 17.80 -37.31
N SER A 351 -12.64 18.55 -38.28
CA SER A 351 -11.88 17.97 -39.37
C SER A 351 -10.71 17.24 -38.73
N GLY A 352 -10.60 15.92 -38.97
CA GLY A 352 -9.43 15.17 -38.51
C GLY A 352 -8.19 15.90 -39.01
N SER A 353 -7.28 16.25 -38.09
CA SER A 353 -5.99 16.79 -38.48
C SER A 353 -5.31 15.79 -39.41
N SER A 354 -4.64 16.30 -40.45
CA SER A 354 -3.81 15.48 -41.33
C SER A 354 -2.54 15.04 -40.61
#